data_AF-A0A0S7EZH0-F1
#
_entry.id   AF-A0A0S7EZH0-F1
#
_cell.length_a   1.000
_cell.length_b   1.000
_cell.length_c   1.000
_cell.angle_alpha   90.00
_cell.angle_beta   90.00
_cell.angle_gamma   90.00
#
_symmetry.space_group_name_H-M   'P 1'
#
loop_
_entity.id
_entity.type
_entity.pdbx_description
1 polymer ?
#
loop_
_entity_poly.entity_id
_entity_poly.type
_entity_poly.pdbx_seq_one_letter_code
_entity_poly.pdbx_strand_id
1 'polypeptide(L)'
;QKQDTGDAEYHDHAIFLTRQEFGPTGMQGYAPVTGMCHPVRSCTLNHEDGFSSAFVVAHETGHVLGMEHDGQGNRCGDEVPMGSIMAPLVQAAFHRFQWSRCSMQELGRYLHSYDCLRDDPFDHNWPSLPQLPGLHYSMNEQCRFDFGVGYTMCTAYRTFDPCKQLWCSHPDNPFFCKTKKGPPIDGTMCGNGKHCFKGHCIWLTPDIMKQDGNWGSWSEYGQCSRTCGGGVQFRTRNCDNPSPANGGRPCRGATYQFQMCNTNECEDIYSDPREEQCHA
;
A
#
# COMPACT_ATOMS: atom_id res chain seq x y z
N GLN A 1 4.14 16.18 18.11
CA GLN A 1 2.81 15.75 17.64
C GLN A 1 1.77 16.67 18.25
N LYS A 2 0.83 17.19 17.46
CA LYS A 2 -0.35 17.88 18.00
C LYS A 2 -1.21 16.86 18.76
N GLN A 3 -1.93 17.31 19.79
CA GLN A 3 -2.77 16.41 20.59
C GLN A 3 -4.16 16.21 19.98
N ASP A 4 -4.60 17.13 19.12
CA ASP A 4 -5.91 17.08 18.48
C ASP A 4 -5.84 16.22 17.21
N THR A 5 -6.62 15.14 17.18
CA THR A 5 -6.72 14.23 16.03
C THR A 5 -7.42 14.87 14.82
N GLY A 6 -8.14 15.98 15.04
CA GLY A 6 -8.75 16.79 13.98
C GLY A 6 -7.84 17.87 13.40
N ASP A 7 -6.58 17.98 13.85
CA ASP A 7 -5.62 18.94 13.32
C ASP A 7 -4.98 18.39 12.02
N ALA A 8 -4.83 19.23 11.00
CA ALA A 8 -4.21 18.85 9.73
C ALA A 8 -2.72 18.44 9.87
N GLU A 9 -2.05 18.84 10.95
CA GLU A 9 -0.67 18.45 11.27
C GLU A 9 -0.59 17.22 12.19
N TYR A 10 -1.73 16.65 12.59
CA TYR A 10 -1.78 15.40 13.33
C TYR A 10 -1.32 14.23 12.45
N HIS A 11 -0.55 13.33 13.05
CA HIS A 11 -0.05 12.12 12.40
C HIS A 11 0.21 11.07 13.48
N ASP A 12 -0.01 9.80 13.15
CA ASP A 12 0.20 8.70 14.10
C ASP A 12 1.66 8.24 14.15
N HIS A 13 2.38 8.44 13.06
CA HIS A 13 3.73 7.93 12.86
C HIS A 13 4.58 8.90 12.03
N ALA A 14 5.82 9.15 12.46
CA ALA A 14 6.75 10.04 11.77
C ALA A 14 7.95 9.29 11.19
N ILE A 15 8.27 9.51 9.91
CA ILE A 15 9.41 8.91 9.23
C ILE A 15 10.43 10.00 8.95
N PHE A 16 11.61 9.90 9.55
CA PHE A 16 12.73 10.78 9.27
C PHE A 16 13.66 10.14 8.24
N LEU A 17 14.01 10.91 7.20
CA LEU A 17 14.95 10.50 6.16
C LEU A 17 16.20 11.38 6.24
N THR A 18 17.38 10.77 6.18
CA THR A 18 18.66 11.48 6.23
C THR A 18 19.71 10.87 5.32
N ARG A 19 20.57 11.68 4.72
CA ARG A 19 21.79 11.22 4.04
C ARG A 19 23.01 11.18 4.95
N GLN A 20 22.87 11.63 6.20
CA GLN A 20 23.92 11.55 7.19
C GLN A 20 23.97 10.12 7.74
N GLU A 21 25.17 9.54 7.80
CA GLU A 21 25.38 8.26 8.47
C GLU A 21 25.15 8.40 9.98
N PHE A 22 24.55 7.39 10.60
CA PHE A 22 24.29 7.35 12.04
C PHE A 22 24.48 5.94 12.59
N GLY A 23 24.82 5.85 13.87
CA GLY A 23 25.02 4.58 14.56
C GLY A 23 26.27 3.80 14.10
N PRO A 24 26.34 2.49 14.36
CA PRO A 24 27.43 1.64 13.91
C PRO A 24 27.52 1.54 12.39
N THR A 25 28.72 1.27 11.88
CA THR A 25 28.96 1.12 10.43
C THR A 25 28.02 0.09 9.81
N GLY A 26 27.28 0.50 8.77
CA GLY A 26 26.33 -0.34 8.06
C GLY A 26 24.89 -0.29 8.60
N MET A 27 24.63 0.45 9.67
CA MET A 27 23.28 0.73 10.16
C MET A 27 22.53 1.61 9.16
N GLN A 28 21.33 1.20 8.74
CA GLN A 28 20.51 1.91 7.76
C GLN A 28 19.25 2.52 8.38
N GLY A 29 18.77 2.01 9.50
CA GLY A 29 17.54 2.45 10.13
C GLY A 29 17.58 2.30 11.64
N TYR A 30 16.74 3.07 12.32
CA TYR A 30 16.49 2.98 13.76
C TYR A 30 15.01 3.20 14.07
N ALA A 31 14.47 2.32 14.90
CA ALA A 31 13.13 2.41 15.43
C ALA A 31 13.04 1.88 16.87
N PRO A 32 12.24 2.50 17.75
CA PRO A 32 11.85 1.86 19.00
C PRO A 32 10.85 0.74 18.72
N VAL A 33 11.05 -0.42 19.35
CA VAL A 33 10.07 -1.51 19.30
C VAL A 33 8.80 -1.09 20.06
N THR A 34 7.61 -1.43 19.55
CA THR A 34 6.28 -1.09 20.12
C THR A 34 6.13 0.40 20.43
N GLY A 35 6.35 1.25 19.44
CA GLY A 35 6.26 2.71 19.55
C GLY A 35 5.00 3.32 18.97
N MET A 36 4.18 2.55 18.24
CA MET A 36 3.02 3.08 17.51
C MET A 36 2.00 3.71 18.46
N CYS A 37 1.41 4.83 18.04
CA CYS A 37 0.52 5.68 18.84
C CYS A 37 1.15 6.35 20.07
N HIS A 38 2.44 6.13 20.35
CA HIS A 38 3.10 6.76 21.48
C HIS A 38 3.71 8.12 21.08
N PRO A 39 3.46 9.20 21.85
CA PRO A 39 3.74 10.58 21.42
C PRO A 39 5.23 10.89 21.18
N VAL A 40 6.13 10.09 21.76
CA VAL A 40 7.60 10.26 21.62
C VAL A 40 8.30 9.02 21.06
N ARG A 41 7.57 7.94 20.76
CA ARG A 41 8.15 6.69 20.25
C ARG A 41 7.60 6.29 18.88
N SER A 42 6.54 6.93 18.38
CA SER A 42 6.02 6.62 17.07
C SER A 42 6.82 7.32 15.96
N CYS A 43 8.11 6.96 15.85
CA CYS A 43 8.99 7.54 14.85
C CYS A 43 10.09 6.57 14.39
N THR A 44 10.54 6.73 13.15
CA THR A 44 11.69 6.01 12.58
C THR A 44 12.73 7.00 12.04
N LEU A 45 14.00 6.64 12.11
CA LEU A 45 15.10 7.35 11.45
C LEU A 45 15.71 6.41 10.41
N ASN A 46 15.72 6.83 9.15
CA ASN A 46 16.14 5.99 8.02
C ASN A 46 17.18 6.73 7.18
N HIS A 47 18.24 6.03 6.83
CA HIS A 47 19.23 6.48 5.89
C HIS A 47 18.66 6.41 4.46
N GLU A 48 18.75 7.51 3.73
CA GLU A 48 18.29 7.62 2.35
C GLU A 48 19.43 7.23 1.41
N ASP A 49 19.32 6.03 0.84
CA ASP A 49 20.24 5.45 -0.14
C ASP A 49 19.47 4.99 -1.38
N GLY A 50 18.63 5.86 -1.95
CA GLY A 50 17.83 5.57 -3.14
C GLY A 50 16.57 4.76 -2.85
N PHE A 51 16.13 3.96 -3.83
CA PHE A 51 14.85 3.23 -3.73
C PHE A 51 14.85 2.11 -2.68
N SER A 52 16.02 1.55 -2.36
CA SER A 52 16.16 0.56 -1.29
C SER A 52 15.78 1.10 0.09
N SER A 53 15.82 2.43 0.29
CA SER A 53 15.39 3.07 1.54
C SER A 53 13.94 2.75 1.90
N ALA A 54 13.07 2.50 0.91
CA ALA A 54 11.69 2.09 1.18
C ALA A 54 11.58 0.77 1.94
N PHE A 55 12.51 -0.16 1.70
CA PHE A 55 12.59 -1.41 2.46
C PHE A 55 12.98 -1.15 3.91
N VAL A 56 13.96 -0.27 4.13
CA VAL A 56 14.40 0.14 5.47
C VAL A 56 13.25 0.80 6.22
N VAL A 57 12.54 1.74 5.58
CA VAL A 57 11.35 2.38 6.18
C VAL A 57 10.29 1.35 6.57
N ALA A 58 10.02 0.35 5.72
CA ALA A 58 9.08 -0.72 6.06
C ALA A 58 9.56 -1.55 7.26
N HIS A 59 10.85 -1.93 7.29
CA HIS A 59 11.48 -2.65 8.39
C HIS A 59 11.38 -1.89 9.72
N GLU A 60 11.80 -0.62 9.73
CA GLU A 60 11.74 0.23 10.91
C GLU A 60 10.30 0.48 11.37
N THR A 61 9.37 0.65 10.44
CA THR A 61 7.93 0.76 10.78
C THR A 61 7.41 -0.54 11.41
N GLY A 62 7.90 -1.70 10.96
CA GLY A 62 7.63 -3.01 11.56
C GLY A 62 8.01 -3.07 13.03
N HIS A 63 9.19 -2.56 13.40
CA HIS A 63 9.60 -2.44 14.80
C HIS A 63 8.65 -1.54 15.60
N VAL A 64 8.27 -0.38 15.07
CA VAL A 64 7.31 0.52 15.74
C VAL A 64 5.96 -0.15 15.97
N LEU A 65 5.55 -1.04 15.05
CA LEU A 65 4.36 -1.90 15.19
C LEU A 65 4.52 -3.09 16.15
N GLY A 66 5.73 -3.32 16.67
CA GLY A 66 6.03 -4.35 17.67
C GLY A 66 6.58 -5.65 17.11
N MET A 67 7.07 -5.65 15.88
CA MET A 67 7.72 -6.81 15.26
C MET A 67 9.20 -6.88 15.65
N GLU A 68 9.69 -8.09 15.87
CA GLU A 68 11.08 -8.40 16.17
C GLU A 68 11.79 -8.97 14.92
N HIS A 69 13.12 -9.08 14.97
CA HIS A 69 13.87 -9.67 13.87
C HIS A 69 13.54 -11.15 13.66
N ASP A 70 13.39 -11.53 12.39
CA ASP A 70 13.24 -12.94 12.02
C ASP A 70 14.51 -13.74 12.28
N GLY A 71 14.35 -14.92 12.88
CA GLY A 71 15.47 -15.80 13.22
C GLY A 71 16.25 -15.39 14.47
N GLN A 72 15.89 -14.29 15.14
CA GLN A 72 16.45 -13.89 16.43
C GLN A 72 15.45 -14.19 17.54
N GLY A 73 15.62 -15.34 18.22
CA GLY A 73 14.73 -15.74 19.31
C GLY A 73 13.34 -16.23 18.87
N ASN A 74 13.06 -16.29 17.57
CA ASN A 74 11.83 -16.86 17.01
C ASN A 74 12.12 -17.95 15.96
N ARG A 75 11.06 -18.60 15.46
CA ARG A 75 11.15 -19.75 14.53
C ARG A 75 11.14 -19.35 13.05
N CYS A 76 11.40 -18.08 12.70
CA CYS A 76 11.30 -17.59 11.32
C CYS A 76 12.65 -17.40 10.61
N GLY A 77 13.71 -18.04 11.12
CA GLY A 77 15.04 -17.99 10.52
C GLY A 77 15.11 -18.58 9.10
N ASP A 78 14.21 -19.50 8.74
CA ASP A 78 14.06 -20.06 7.39
C ASP A 78 13.51 -19.05 6.37
N GLU A 79 12.82 -18.00 6.83
CA GLU A 79 12.23 -16.97 5.96
C GLU A 79 13.18 -15.78 5.71
N VAL A 80 14.20 -15.60 6.55
CA VAL A 80 15.28 -14.62 6.37
C VAL A 80 15.91 -14.71 4.97
N PRO A 81 16.41 -15.87 4.50
CA PRO A 81 16.98 -15.98 3.16
C PRO A 81 15.94 -15.87 2.03
N MET A 82 14.64 -15.93 2.34
CA MET A 82 13.55 -15.78 1.36
C MET A 82 13.16 -14.32 1.09
N GLY A 83 13.73 -13.38 1.85
CA GLY A 83 13.42 -11.95 1.73
C GLY A 83 12.31 -11.47 2.66
N SER A 84 12.29 -11.99 3.89
CA SER A 84 11.47 -11.38 4.93
C SER A 84 11.91 -9.94 5.20
N ILE A 85 10.93 -9.04 5.37
CA ILE A 85 11.18 -7.62 5.67
C ILE A 85 11.90 -7.47 7.01
N MET A 86 11.55 -8.26 8.02
CA MET A 86 12.17 -8.19 9.36
C MET A 86 13.47 -9.02 9.48
N ALA A 87 14.10 -9.38 8.35
CA ALA A 87 15.43 -9.97 8.37
C ALA A 87 16.48 -9.00 8.97
N PRO A 88 17.36 -9.45 9.89
CA PRO A 88 18.32 -8.56 10.58
C PRO A 88 19.44 -8.04 9.68
N LEU A 89 19.64 -8.69 8.54
CA LEU A 89 20.54 -8.24 7.49
C LEU A 89 19.74 -8.24 6.19
N VAL A 90 19.90 -7.20 5.39
CA VAL A 90 19.36 -7.15 4.03
C VAL A 90 20.12 -8.17 3.17
N GLN A 91 19.74 -9.45 3.30
CA GLN A 91 20.37 -10.57 2.60
C GLN A 91 19.67 -10.91 1.28
N ALA A 92 18.42 -10.50 1.13
CA ALA A 92 17.67 -10.81 -0.07
C ALA A 92 18.10 -9.92 -1.24
N ALA A 93 18.28 -10.55 -2.40
CA ALA A 93 18.09 -9.84 -3.65
C ALA A 93 16.69 -9.20 -3.60
N PHE A 94 16.59 -7.89 -3.81
CA PHE A 94 15.40 -7.03 -3.64
C PHE A 94 14.20 -7.38 -4.57
N HIS A 95 14.00 -8.65 -4.90
CA HIS A 95 13.00 -9.17 -5.84
C HIS A 95 11.85 -9.91 -5.14
N ARG A 96 11.99 -10.23 -3.85
CA ARG A 96 10.94 -10.82 -3.02
C ARG A 96 10.97 -10.13 -1.66
N PHE A 97 9.86 -9.47 -1.36
CA PHE A 97 9.60 -8.88 -0.06
C PHE A 97 8.34 -9.51 0.48
N GLN A 98 8.42 -10.04 1.69
CA GLN A 98 7.26 -10.58 2.39
C GLN A 98 7.38 -10.31 3.88
N TRP A 99 6.25 -10.24 4.56
CA TRP A 99 6.21 -10.32 6.02
C TRP A 99 6.26 -11.79 6.42
N SER A 100 7.05 -12.14 7.43
CA SER A 100 7.11 -13.52 7.89
C SER A 100 5.86 -13.91 8.67
N ARG A 101 5.69 -15.22 8.90
CA ARG A 101 4.67 -15.72 9.85
C ARG A 101 4.86 -15.18 11.27
N CYS A 102 6.10 -14.88 11.68
CA CYS A 102 6.39 -14.30 12.99
C CYS A 102 5.97 -12.83 13.05
N SER A 103 6.32 -12.03 12.03
CA SER A 103 5.92 -10.63 11.93
C SER A 103 4.39 -10.48 11.96
N MET A 104 3.67 -11.34 11.23
CA MET A 104 2.20 -11.36 11.25
C MET A 104 1.66 -11.69 12.64
N GLN A 105 2.22 -12.69 13.31
CA GLN A 105 1.79 -13.07 14.66
C GLN A 105 2.05 -11.96 15.68
N GLU A 106 3.20 -11.29 15.59
CA GLU A 106 3.60 -10.19 16.46
C GLU A 106 2.72 -8.96 16.27
N LEU A 107 2.44 -8.57 15.02
CA LEU A 107 1.48 -7.52 14.71
C LEU A 107 0.10 -7.83 15.33
N GLY A 108 -0.38 -9.06 15.16
CA GLY A 108 -1.66 -9.50 15.72
C GLY A 108 -1.74 -9.37 17.25
N ARG A 109 -0.60 -9.50 17.96
CA ARG A 109 -0.56 -9.31 19.42
C ARG A 109 -0.78 -7.85 19.82
N TYR A 110 -0.29 -6.89 19.05
CA TYR A 110 -0.32 -5.47 19.43
C TYR A 110 -1.38 -4.64 18.70
N LEU A 111 -1.94 -5.12 17.59
CA LEU A 111 -2.87 -4.36 16.75
C LEU A 111 -4.06 -3.79 17.53
N HIS A 112 -4.59 -4.55 18.49
CA HIS A 112 -5.72 -4.12 19.32
C HIS A 112 -5.37 -2.95 20.26
N SER A 113 -4.09 -2.70 20.55
CA SER A 113 -3.64 -1.62 21.44
C SER A 113 -3.39 -0.28 20.73
N TYR A 114 -3.42 -0.26 19.39
CA TYR A 114 -3.14 0.93 18.59
C TYR A 114 -4.42 1.70 18.23
N ASP A 115 -4.98 2.40 19.21
CA ASP A 115 -6.23 3.14 19.03
C ASP A 115 -6.13 4.29 18.00
N CYS A 116 -4.95 4.89 17.84
CA CYS A 116 -4.71 5.98 16.87
C CYS A 116 -4.76 5.54 15.40
N LEU A 117 -4.78 4.23 15.12
CA LEU A 117 -4.85 3.71 13.75
C LEU A 117 -6.28 3.33 13.35
N ARG A 118 -7.28 3.66 14.17
CA ARG A 118 -8.67 3.22 13.98
C ARG A 118 -9.55 4.25 13.30
N ASP A 119 -9.16 5.51 13.33
CA ASP A 119 -9.88 6.59 12.67
C ASP A 119 -9.46 6.75 11.20
N ASP A 120 -10.38 7.34 10.43
CA ASP A 120 -10.09 7.72 9.05
C ASP A 120 -9.26 9.02 9.05
N PRO A 121 -8.24 9.15 8.18
CA PRO A 121 -7.43 10.36 8.09
C PRO A 121 -8.28 11.63 7.89
N PHE A 122 -7.92 12.71 8.58
CA PHE A 122 -8.65 13.99 8.57
C PHE A 122 -8.88 14.55 7.15
N ASP A 123 -7.84 14.54 6.30
CA ASP A 123 -7.97 14.91 4.89
C ASP A 123 -8.44 13.72 4.05
N HIS A 124 -9.57 13.87 3.37
CA HIS A 124 -10.13 12.85 2.50
C HIS A 124 -9.63 12.96 1.04
N ASN A 125 -8.80 13.97 0.72
CA ASN A 125 -8.29 14.27 -0.62
C ASN A 125 -6.80 13.95 -0.80
N TRP A 126 -6.35 12.82 -0.27
CA TRP A 126 -5.01 12.32 -0.55
C TRP A 126 -4.77 12.17 -2.06
N PRO A 127 -3.59 12.54 -2.57
CA PRO A 127 -3.21 12.26 -3.95
C PRO A 127 -3.32 10.76 -4.21
N SER A 128 -3.74 10.39 -5.41
CA SER A 128 -3.68 8.98 -5.81
C SER A 128 -2.22 8.55 -5.74
N LEU A 129 -1.95 7.45 -5.03
CA LEU A 129 -0.64 6.82 -5.10
C LEU A 129 -0.30 6.59 -6.59
N PRO A 130 0.90 7.00 -7.05
CA PRO A 130 1.35 6.70 -8.41
C PRO A 130 1.34 5.18 -8.58
N GLN A 131 1.05 4.70 -9.79
CA GLN A 131 0.87 3.26 -10.05
C GLN A 131 2.11 2.43 -9.69
N LEU A 132 2.95 2.12 -10.67
CA LEU A 132 4.20 1.42 -10.48
C LEU A 132 5.32 2.45 -10.61
N PRO A 133 6.21 2.61 -9.61
CA PRO A 133 7.23 3.64 -9.61
C PRO A 133 8.10 3.66 -10.88
N GLY A 134 8.40 2.50 -11.45
CA GLY A 134 9.25 2.35 -12.63
C GLY A 134 8.65 2.89 -13.92
N LEU A 135 7.36 3.25 -13.93
CA LEU A 135 6.75 4.01 -15.03
C LEU A 135 7.28 5.45 -15.09
N HIS A 136 7.76 5.99 -13.96
CA HIS A 136 8.31 7.34 -13.85
C HIS A 136 9.83 7.36 -13.76
N TYR A 137 10.47 6.23 -13.46
CA TYR A 137 11.93 6.12 -13.32
C TYR A 137 12.48 5.01 -14.19
N SER A 138 13.17 5.39 -15.26
CA SER A 138 13.93 4.48 -16.13
C SER A 138 15.11 3.83 -15.41
N MET A 139 15.68 2.76 -15.99
CA MET A 139 16.89 2.12 -15.46
C MET A 139 18.06 3.10 -15.33
N ASN A 140 18.17 4.08 -16.23
CA ASN A 140 19.23 5.09 -16.17
C ASN A 140 19.04 6.05 -14.98
N GLU A 141 17.80 6.48 -14.74
CA GLU A 141 17.48 7.34 -13.59
C GLU A 141 17.73 6.59 -12.29
N GLN A 142 17.32 5.33 -12.19
CA GLN A 142 17.61 4.47 -11.05
C GLN A 142 19.12 4.33 -10.79
N CYS A 143 19.92 4.09 -11.83
CA CYS A 143 21.39 4.08 -11.71
C CYS A 143 21.96 5.40 -11.18
N ARG A 144 21.38 6.53 -11.61
CA ARG A 144 21.77 7.86 -11.13
C ARG A 144 21.42 8.07 -9.66
N PHE A 145 20.27 7.56 -9.21
CA PHE A 145 19.88 7.61 -7.79
C PHE A 145 20.79 6.72 -6.94
N ASP A 146 21.14 5.53 -7.42
CA ASP A 146 21.93 4.56 -6.65
C ASP A 146 23.42 4.86 -6.57
N PHE A 147 24.02 5.39 -7.63
CA PHE A 147 25.48 5.56 -7.73
C PHE A 147 25.93 6.99 -8.03
N GLY A 148 24.99 7.92 -8.21
CA GLY A 148 25.25 9.33 -8.43
C GLY A 148 25.20 9.75 -9.90
N VAL A 149 25.45 11.05 -10.12
CA VAL A 149 25.38 11.68 -11.45
C VAL A 149 26.34 11.00 -12.43
N GLY A 150 25.86 10.74 -13.65
CA GLY A 150 26.65 10.15 -14.73
C GLY A 150 26.49 8.63 -14.88
N TYR A 151 26.06 7.91 -13.83
CA TYR A 151 25.79 6.48 -13.94
C TYR A 151 24.55 6.19 -14.80
N THR A 152 24.66 5.21 -15.69
CA THR A 152 23.59 4.72 -16.56
C THR A 152 23.57 3.18 -16.58
N MET A 153 22.56 2.60 -17.21
CA MET A 153 22.44 1.14 -17.32
C MET A 153 23.65 0.54 -18.04
N CYS A 154 24.25 -0.48 -17.42
CA CYS A 154 25.46 -1.10 -17.94
C CYS A 154 25.18 -1.97 -19.16
N THR A 155 25.69 -1.56 -20.32
CA THR A 155 25.47 -2.30 -21.59
C THR A 155 26.55 -3.35 -21.87
N ALA A 156 27.60 -3.41 -21.06
CA ALA A 156 28.69 -4.39 -21.19
C ALA A 156 28.26 -5.81 -20.82
N TYR A 157 27.21 -5.97 -20.01
CA TYR A 157 26.70 -7.25 -19.54
C TYR A 157 25.29 -7.52 -20.11
N ARG A 158 25.19 -8.14 -21.29
CA ARG A 158 23.92 -8.29 -22.05
C ARG A 158 23.14 -9.59 -21.80
N THR A 159 23.66 -10.54 -21.02
CA THR A 159 23.14 -11.92 -20.95
C THR A 159 22.17 -12.19 -19.80
N PHE A 160 21.71 -11.16 -19.09
CA PHE A 160 20.88 -11.34 -17.90
C PHE A 160 19.46 -10.82 -18.09
N ASP A 161 18.51 -11.46 -17.42
CA ASP A 161 17.14 -10.95 -17.27
C ASP A 161 17.23 -9.55 -16.65
N PRO A 162 16.86 -8.48 -17.39
CA PRO A 162 17.05 -7.11 -16.93
C PRO A 162 16.25 -6.80 -15.67
N CYS A 163 15.24 -7.60 -15.36
CA CYS A 163 14.42 -7.43 -14.17
C CYS A 163 14.92 -8.20 -12.96
N LYS A 164 16.00 -8.98 -13.05
CA LYS A 164 16.56 -9.69 -11.89
C LYS A 164 17.52 -8.83 -11.09
N GLN A 165 18.30 -7.99 -11.78
CA GLN A 165 19.31 -7.16 -11.13
C GLN A 165 19.66 -5.95 -12.00
N LEU A 166 19.60 -4.76 -11.42
CA LEU A 166 20.03 -3.54 -12.08
C LEU A 166 21.55 -3.42 -11.99
N TRP A 167 22.19 -3.30 -13.15
CA TRP A 167 23.62 -3.09 -13.30
C TRP A 167 23.87 -1.72 -13.92
N CYS A 168 24.78 -0.96 -13.33
CA CYS A 168 25.06 0.42 -13.68
C CYS A 168 26.55 0.62 -13.97
N SER A 169 26.89 1.45 -14.95
CA SER A 169 28.27 1.86 -15.20
C SER A 169 28.38 3.37 -15.45
N HIS A 170 29.59 3.89 -15.27
CA HIS A 170 29.89 5.28 -15.61
C HIS A 170 30.48 5.33 -17.03
N PRO A 171 30.16 6.34 -17.85
CA PRO A 171 30.69 6.50 -19.21
C PRO A 171 32.22 6.47 -19.31
N ASP A 172 32.91 6.96 -18.28
CA ASP A 172 34.38 6.95 -18.20
C ASP A 172 34.97 5.54 -18.04
N ASN A 173 34.18 4.58 -17.53
CA ASN A 173 34.58 3.19 -17.38
C ASN A 173 33.40 2.24 -17.69
N PRO A 174 33.02 2.12 -18.98
CA PRO A 174 31.77 1.48 -19.38
C PRO A 174 31.76 -0.04 -19.15
N PHE A 175 32.93 -0.66 -19.01
CA PHE A 175 33.10 -2.10 -18.77
C PHE A 175 33.02 -2.47 -17.28
N PHE A 176 33.07 -1.48 -16.38
CA PHE A 176 33.00 -1.71 -14.95
C PHE A 176 31.56 -1.50 -14.45
N CYS A 177 30.78 -2.59 -14.44
CA CYS A 177 29.41 -2.58 -13.92
C CYS A 177 29.38 -2.73 -12.39
N LYS A 178 28.61 -1.88 -11.71
CA LYS A 178 28.26 -1.94 -10.29
C LYS A 178 26.78 -2.25 -10.11
N THR A 179 26.38 -2.71 -8.93
CA THR A 179 25.00 -3.12 -8.63
C THR A 179 24.74 -3.12 -7.13
N LYS A 180 23.53 -2.76 -6.72
CA LYS A 180 23.03 -2.93 -5.35
C LYS A 180 22.39 -4.30 -5.10
N LYS A 181 22.53 -5.26 -6.03
CA LYS A 181 21.95 -6.62 -5.97
C LYS A 181 20.41 -6.65 -5.93
N GLY A 182 19.76 -5.58 -6.36
CA GLY A 182 18.31 -5.48 -6.49
C GLY A 182 17.84 -5.40 -7.94
N PRO A 183 16.60 -5.83 -8.24
CA PRO A 183 16.01 -5.61 -9.55
C PRO A 183 15.67 -4.12 -9.72
N PRO A 184 15.48 -3.66 -10.97
CA PRO A 184 14.81 -2.39 -11.22
C PRO A 184 13.42 -2.39 -10.58
N ILE A 185 12.97 -1.21 -10.13
CA ILE A 185 11.68 -1.07 -9.44
C ILE A 185 10.50 -1.48 -10.33
N ASP A 186 9.42 -1.97 -9.72
CA ASP A 186 8.25 -2.43 -10.47
C ASP A 186 7.71 -1.31 -11.39
N GLY A 187 7.33 -1.67 -12.61
CA GLY A 187 6.94 -0.76 -13.69
C GLY A 187 8.09 -0.32 -14.60
N THR A 188 9.34 -0.68 -14.33
CA THR A 188 10.48 -0.25 -15.18
C THR A 188 10.45 -0.95 -16.53
N MET A 189 10.52 -0.21 -17.64
CA MET A 189 10.56 -0.80 -18.98
C MET A 189 11.77 -1.73 -19.14
N CYS A 190 11.52 -2.97 -19.54
CA CYS A 190 12.54 -4.02 -19.71
C CYS A 190 12.63 -4.57 -21.14
N GLY A 191 11.66 -4.23 -21.99
CA GLY A 191 11.61 -4.61 -23.39
C GLY A 191 10.46 -3.90 -24.10
N ASN A 192 10.24 -4.21 -25.36
CA ASN A 192 9.18 -3.58 -26.15
C ASN A 192 7.79 -3.86 -25.54
N GLY A 193 7.21 -2.85 -24.87
CA GLY A 193 5.93 -2.92 -24.14
C GLY A 193 5.93 -3.77 -22.87
N LYS A 194 7.09 -4.29 -22.44
CA LYS A 194 7.24 -5.10 -21.23
C LYS A 194 7.87 -4.28 -20.10
N HIS A 195 7.49 -4.60 -18.88
CA HIS A 195 7.96 -3.93 -17.68
C HIS A 195 8.36 -4.94 -16.60
N CYS A 196 9.26 -4.54 -15.71
CA CYS A 196 9.63 -5.31 -14.55
C CYS A 196 8.48 -5.34 -13.55
N PHE A 197 8.13 -6.53 -13.08
CA PHE A 197 7.18 -6.71 -11.98
C PHE A 197 7.60 -7.92 -11.15
N LYS A 198 7.81 -7.74 -9.84
CA LYS A 198 8.30 -8.79 -8.93
C LYS A 198 9.57 -9.47 -9.44
N GLY A 199 10.45 -8.70 -10.07
CA GLY A 199 11.72 -9.16 -10.62
C GLY A 199 11.62 -9.99 -11.92
N HIS A 200 10.53 -9.86 -12.68
CA HIS A 200 10.31 -10.53 -13.97
C HIS A 200 9.90 -9.54 -15.06
N CYS A 201 10.40 -9.74 -16.29
CA CYS A 201 10.04 -8.91 -17.45
C CYS A 201 8.75 -9.40 -18.13
N ILE A 202 7.62 -8.77 -17.80
CA ILE A 202 6.28 -9.21 -18.22
C ILE A 202 5.50 -8.09 -18.91
N TRP A 203 4.37 -8.44 -19.53
CA TRP A 203 3.39 -7.46 -19.97
C TRP A 203 2.57 -7.03 -18.75
N LEU A 204 2.44 -5.72 -18.51
CA LEU A 204 1.54 -5.22 -17.49
C LEU A 204 0.11 -5.39 -17.98
N THR A 205 -0.66 -6.18 -17.26
CA THR A 205 -2.07 -6.40 -17.50
C THR A 205 -2.91 -5.56 -16.53
N PRO A 206 -4.18 -5.26 -16.85
CA PRO A 206 -5.04 -4.47 -15.96
C PRO A 206 -5.18 -5.06 -14.54
N ASP A 207 -5.08 -6.39 -14.40
CA ASP A 207 -5.08 -7.11 -13.12
C ASP A 207 -3.79 -6.96 -12.31
N ILE A 208 -2.76 -6.30 -12.85
CA ILE A 208 -1.53 -5.95 -12.12
C ILE A 208 -1.53 -4.48 -11.72
N MET A 209 -2.16 -3.63 -12.54
CA MET A 209 -2.21 -2.20 -12.30
C MET A 209 -3.25 -1.86 -11.24
N LYS A 210 -2.98 -0.81 -10.46
CA LYS A 210 -3.98 -0.25 -9.55
C LYS A 210 -5.20 0.19 -10.37
N GLN A 211 -6.38 -0.31 -9.98
CA GLN A 211 -7.64 0.04 -10.62
C GLN A 211 -8.61 0.54 -9.56
N ASP A 212 -8.85 1.86 -9.54
CA ASP A 212 -9.87 2.43 -8.66
C ASP A 212 -11.26 1.98 -9.10
N GLY A 213 -12.11 1.66 -8.13
CA GLY A 213 -13.48 1.24 -8.36
C GLY A 213 -14.33 2.39 -8.87
N ASN A 214 -15.21 2.11 -9.82
CA ASN A 214 -16.21 3.07 -10.26
C ASN A 214 -17.60 2.42 -10.33
N TRP A 215 -18.62 3.25 -10.11
CA TRP A 215 -19.99 2.80 -10.00
C TRP A 215 -20.48 2.24 -11.33
N GLY A 216 -21.05 1.04 -11.28
CA GLY A 216 -21.93 0.53 -12.32
C GLY A 216 -23.21 1.36 -12.40
N SER A 217 -24.00 1.05 -13.43
CA SER A 217 -25.32 1.65 -13.61
C SER A 217 -26.23 1.34 -12.41
N TRP A 218 -27.09 2.30 -12.07
CA TRP A 218 -28.18 2.04 -11.13
C TRP A 218 -29.13 0.98 -11.69
N SER A 219 -29.59 0.09 -10.84
CA SER A 219 -30.75 -0.76 -11.12
C SER A 219 -31.99 0.10 -11.33
N GLU A 220 -33.03 -0.51 -11.88
CA GLU A 220 -34.37 0.06 -11.78
C GLU A 220 -34.80 0.13 -10.31
N TYR A 221 -35.76 1.01 -10.03
CA TYR A 221 -36.39 1.03 -8.71
C TYR A 221 -37.17 -0.26 -8.50
N GLY A 222 -36.97 -0.87 -7.33
CA GLY A 222 -37.78 -1.99 -6.88
C GLY A 222 -39.24 -1.58 -6.65
N GLN A 223 -40.07 -2.54 -6.30
CA GLN A 223 -41.47 -2.27 -5.96
C GLN A 223 -41.57 -1.34 -4.74
N CYS A 224 -42.62 -0.52 -4.74
CA CYS A 224 -42.92 0.34 -3.60
C CYS A 224 -43.28 -0.51 -2.37
N SER A 225 -42.73 -0.18 -1.21
CA SER A 225 -42.99 -0.92 0.04
C SER A 225 -44.44 -0.88 0.50
N ARG A 226 -45.22 0.09 0.01
CA ARG A 226 -46.65 0.26 0.31
C ARG A 226 -47.41 0.65 -0.94
N THR A 227 -48.68 0.30 -1.01
CA THR A 227 -49.59 0.67 -2.11
C THR A 227 -50.26 2.03 -1.92
N CYS A 228 -50.29 2.55 -0.68
CA CYS A 228 -50.86 3.84 -0.29
C CYS A 228 -50.21 4.34 1.02
N GLY A 229 -50.51 5.58 1.42
CA GLY A 229 -50.10 6.18 2.69
C GLY A 229 -48.62 6.51 2.79
N GLY A 230 -47.92 6.57 1.65
CA GLY A 230 -46.48 6.81 1.57
C GLY A 230 -45.66 5.54 1.82
N GLY A 231 -45.11 4.98 0.76
CA GLY A 231 -44.11 3.91 0.77
C GLY A 231 -42.74 4.40 0.34
N VAL A 232 -41.76 3.51 0.41
CA VAL A 232 -40.39 3.73 -0.07
C VAL A 232 -40.06 2.67 -1.11
N GLN A 233 -39.49 3.09 -2.22
CA GLN A 233 -38.83 2.21 -3.18
C GLN A 233 -37.35 2.57 -3.21
N PHE A 234 -36.53 1.57 -3.50
CA PHE A 234 -35.10 1.77 -3.59
C PHE A 234 -34.53 1.15 -4.87
N ARG A 235 -33.40 1.69 -5.29
CA ARG A 235 -32.55 1.11 -6.32
C ARG A 235 -31.13 0.95 -5.80
N THR A 236 -30.39 0.04 -6.41
CA THR A 236 -29.03 -0.32 -6.01
C THR A 236 -28.08 -0.17 -7.17
N ARG A 237 -26.80 0.03 -6.88
CA ARG A 237 -25.73 -0.07 -7.87
C ARG A 237 -24.54 -0.79 -7.25
N ASN A 238 -23.74 -1.45 -8.09
CA ASN A 238 -22.54 -2.13 -7.65
C ASN A 238 -21.29 -1.35 -8.03
N CYS A 239 -20.21 -1.57 -7.29
CA CYS A 239 -18.90 -0.99 -7.58
C CYS A 239 -18.13 -1.95 -8.50
N ASP A 240 -18.57 -2.05 -9.76
CA ASP A 240 -18.13 -3.08 -10.71
C ASP A 240 -17.76 -2.55 -12.11
N ASN A 241 -17.71 -1.22 -12.30
CA ASN A 241 -17.44 -0.63 -13.61
C ASN A 241 -16.32 0.44 -13.61
N PRO A 242 -15.07 0.08 -13.29
CA PRO A 242 -14.59 -1.26 -12.96
C PRO A 242 -14.67 -1.55 -11.46
N SER A 243 -14.51 -2.82 -11.07
CA SER A 243 -14.29 -3.19 -9.66
C SER A 243 -12.93 -2.68 -9.17
N PRO A 244 -12.81 -2.29 -7.89
CA PRO A 244 -11.52 -1.91 -7.32
C PRO A 244 -10.58 -3.12 -7.28
N ALA A 245 -9.33 -2.95 -7.73
CA ALA A 245 -8.30 -3.98 -7.72
C ALA A 245 -6.93 -3.42 -7.36
N ASN A 246 -6.05 -4.27 -6.82
CA ASN A 246 -4.64 -3.96 -6.50
C ASN A 246 -4.45 -2.68 -5.67
N GLY A 247 -5.22 -2.55 -4.58
CA GLY A 247 -5.17 -1.35 -3.72
C GLY A 247 -5.88 -0.13 -4.31
N GLY A 248 -6.72 -0.34 -5.34
CA GLY A 248 -7.64 0.66 -5.86
C GLY A 248 -8.67 1.10 -4.81
N ARG A 249 -9.07 2.38 -4.89
CA ARG A 249 -10.06 2.96 -3.97
C ARG A 249 -11.44 2.33 -4.20
N PRO A 250 -12.23 2.07 -3.15
CA PRO A 250 -13.63 1.69 -3.32
C PRO A 250 -14.43 2.87 -3.90
N CYS A 251 -15.58 2.57 -4.49
CA CYS A 251 -16.46 3.59 -5.04
C CYS A 251 -16.97 4.54 -3.94
N ARG A 252 -16.83 5.85 -4.16
CA ARG A 252 -17.34 6.87 -3.23
C ARG A 252 -18.81 7.17 -3.49
N GLY A 253 -19.63 7.17 -2.44
CA GLY A 253 -21.06 7.50 -2.48
C GLY A 253 -21.95 6.34 -2.05
N ALA A 254 -23.27 6.54 -2.14
CA ALA A 254 -24.23 5.54 -1.67
C ALA A 254 -24.40 4.38 -2.67
N THR A 255 -24.46 3.15 -2.14
CA THR A 255 -24.83 1.93 -2.86
C THR A 255 -26.34 1.84 -3.10
N TYR A 256 -27.12 2.48 -2.21
CA TYR A 256 -28.58 2.49 -2.23
C TYR A 256 -29.08 3.91 -2.46
N GLN A 257 -30.16 4.04 -3.22
CA GLN A 257 -30.92 5.28 -3.33
C GLN A 257 -32.40 5.00 -3.06
N PHE A 258 -32.97 5.78 -2.15
CA PHE A 258 -34.36 5.66 -1.73
C PHE A 258 -35.17 6.84 -2.27
N GLN A 259 -36.43 6.58 -2.62
CA GLN A 259 -37.41 7.63 -2.92
C GLN A 259 -38.79 7.24 -2.41
N MET A 260 -39.60 8.24 -2.07
CA MET A 260 -41.01 8.02 -1.72
C MET A 260 -41.82 7.60 -2.94
N CYS A 261 -42.83 6.79 -2.71
CA CYS A 261 -43.80 6.33 -3.70
C CYS A 261 -45.17 6.17 -3.05
N ASN A 262 -46.23 6.13 -3.86
CA ASN A 262 -47.61 5.89 -3.40
C ASN A 262 -48.02 6.79 -2.22
N THR A 263 -47.80 8.10 -2.38
CA THR A 263 -48.09 9.13 -1.37
C THR A 263 -49.56 9.49 -1.23
N ASN A 264 -50.44 8.85 -2.01
CA ASN A 264 -51.88 9.04 -1.89
C ASN A 264 -52.37 8.45 -0.56
N GLU A 265 -53.37 9.07 0.06
CA GLU A 265 -53.96 8.54 1.29
C GLU A 265 -54.54 7.13 1.08
N CYS A 266 -54.49 6.31 2.12
CA CYS A 266 -55.14 5.00 2.11
C CYS A 266 -56.64 5.16 2.33
N GLU A 267 -57.44 4.33 1.66
CA GLU A 267 -58.90 4.32 1.87
C GLU A 267 -59.27 3.88 3.30
N ASP A 268 -58.46 3.00 3.90
CA ASP A 268 -58.63 2.57 5.28
C ASP A 268 -57.70 3.33 6.23
N ILE A 269 -58.26 4.36 6.86
CA ILE A 269 -57.60 5.24 7.83
C ILE A 269 -57.35 4.51 9.17
N TYR A 270 -58.02 3.39 9.43
CA TYR A 270 -57.87 2.61 10.66
C TYR A 270 -56.87 1.45 10.53
N SER A 271 -56.39 1.16 9.31
CA SER A 271 -55.33 0.17 9.12
C SER A 271 -54.00 0.66 9.71
N ASP A 272 -53.45 -0.08 10.67
CA ASP A 272 -52.09 0.12 11.18
C ASP A 272 -51.16 -1.00 10.65
N PRO A 273 -50.46 -0.76 9.53
CA PRO A 273 -49.55 -1.76 8.97
C PRO A 273 -48.40 -2.14 9.90
N ARG A 274 -48.08 -1.33 10.91
CA ARG A 274 -47.06 -1.64 11.90
C ARG A 274 -47.57 -2.66 12.92
N GLU A 275 -48.83 -2.53 13.36
CA GLU A 275 -49.48 -3.50 14.25
C GLU A 275 -49.63 -4.86 13.55
N GLU A 276 -50.03 -4.86 12.27
CA GLU A 276 -50.13 -6.08 11.46
C GLU A 276 -48.81 -6.86 11.36
N GLN A 277 -47.68 -6.15 11.19
CA GLN A 277 -46.35 -6.78 11.16
C GLN A 277 -45.91 -7.37 12.51
N CYS A 278 -46.50 -6.95 13.63
CA CYS A 278 -46.25 -7.55 14.94
C CYS A 278 -47.09 -8.80 15.20
N HIS A 279 -48.16 -9.00 14.44
CA HIS A 279 -49.04 -10.17 14.53
C HIS A 279 -48.71 -11.29 13.53
N ALA A 280 -47.82 -11.01 12.56
CA ALA A 280 -47.31 -11.96 11.57
C ALA A 280 -46.07 -12.72 12.08
#